data_AF-A0AA38G3V5-F1
#
_entry.id   AF-A0AA38G3V5-F1
#
_cell.length_a   1.000
_cell.length_b   1.000
_cell.length_c   1.000
_cell.angle_alpha   90.00
_cell.angle_beta   90.00
_cell.angle_gamma   90.00
#
_symmetry.space_group_name_H-M   'P 1'
#
loop_
_entity.id
_entity.type
_entity.pdbx_description
1 polymer ?
#
loop_
_entity_poly.entity_id
_entity_poly.type
_entity_poly.pdbx_seq_one_letter_code
_entity_poly.pdbx_strand_id
1 'polypeptide(L)'
;VGVDNMCILVHALKRQSLELPLEERVGNALSEVGPSITLASLSEVLAFAVGSFIPMPACRVFSMFAALAVLLDFLLQVTAFVALMTFDFIRTEENRVDCFPCITVRPTASGLEH
;
A
#
# COMPACT_ATOMS: atom_id res chain seq x y z
N VAL A 1 5.11 1.50 10.44
CA VAL A 1 4.86 2.65 9.56
C VAL A 1 4.35 2.18 8.21
N GLY A 2 5.21 1.71 7.30
CA GLY A 2 4.80 1.26 5.97
C GLY A 2 3.62 0.28 5.96
N VAL A 3 3.65 -0.74 6.83
CA VAL A 3 2.54 -1.73 6.95
C VAL A 3 1.20 -1.08 7.32
N ASP A 4 1.18 -0.06 8.19
CA ASP A 4 -0.04 0.63 8.58
C ASP A 4 -0.62 1.41 7.39
N ASN A 5 0.24 2.19 6.73
CA ASN A 5 -0.09 2.92 5.51
C ASN A 5 -0.60 1.97 4.40
N MET A 6 0.01 0.78 4.26
CA MET A 6 -0.38 -0.24 3.28
C MET A 6 -1.76 -0.83 3.60
N CYS A 7 -2.02 -1.17 4.86
CA CYS A 7 -3.32 -1.67 5.31
C CYS A 7 -4.43 -0.64 5.11
N ILE A 8 -4.17 0.64 5.40
CA ILE A 8 -5.12 1.74 5.17
C ILE A 8 -5.46 1.84 3.68
N LEU A 9 -4.47 1.77 2.80
CA LEU A 9 -4.69 1.87 1.35
C LEU A 9 -5.50 0.67 0.80
N VAL A 10 -5.15 -0.55 1.19
CA VAL A 10 -5.88 -1.76 0.77
C VAL A 10 -7.32 -1.72 1.29
N HIS A 11 -7.53 -1.27 2.52
CA HIS A 11 -8.86 -1.12 3.10
C HIS A 11 -9.68 -0.06 2.36
N ALA A 12 -9.09 1.08 2.00
CA ALA A 12 -9.74 2.11 1.20
C ALA A 12 -10.15 1.57 -0.18
N LEU A 13 -9.28 0.80 -0.85
CA LEU A 13 -9.58 0.19 -2.14
C LEU A 13 -10.71 -0.86 -2.06
N LYS A 14 -10.73 -1.68 -1.00
CA LYS A 14 -11.80 -2.66 -0.76
C LYS A 14 -13.15 -2.02 -0.46
N ARG A 15 -13.17 -0.75 -0.01
CA ARG A 15 -14.41 0.01 0.22
C ARG A 15 -14.98 0.65 -1.03
N GLN A 16 -14.20 0.79 -2.11
CA GLN A 16 -14.68 1.34 -3.37
C GLN A 16 -15.70 0.41 -4.03
N SER A 17 -16.67 0.98 -4.75
CA SER A 17 -17.69 0.21 -5.46
C SER A 17 -17.06 -0.71 -6.51
N LEU A 18 -17.56 -1.94 -6.60
CA LEU A 18 -17.11 -2.93 -7.60
C LEU A 18 -17.64 -2.65 -9.01
N GLU A 19 -18.55 -1.68 -9.16
CA GLU A 19 -19.13 -1.28 -10.45
C GLU A 19 -18.18 -0.39 -11.27
N LEU A 20 -17.21 0.25 -10.62
CA LEU A 20 -16.21 1.10 -11.27
C LEU A 20 -15.04 0.26 -11.80
N PRO A 21 -14.40 0.68 -12.91
CA PRO A 21 -13.18 0.04 -13.38
C PRO A 21 -12.07 0.14 -12.33
N LEU A 22 -11.20 -0.87 -12.27
CA LEU A 22 -10.18 -0.99 -11.24
C LEU A 22 -9.27 0.25 -11.14
N GLU A 23 -8.87 0.84 -12.26
CA GLU A 23 -8.05 2.06 -12.27
C GLU A 23 -8.74 3.23 -11.55
N GLU A 24 -10.06 3.39 -11.74
CA GLU A 24 -10.83 4.44 -11.08
C GLU A 24 -11.01 4.15 -9.59
N ARG A 25 -11.20 2.88 -9.21
CA ARG A 25 -11.24 2.46 -7.80
C ARG A 25 -9.91 2.75 -7.10
N VAL A 26 -8.79 2.39 -7.74
CA VAL A 26 -7.45 2.67 -7.22
C VAL A 26 -7.22 4.18 -7.10
N GLY A 27 -7.59 4.95 -8.13
CA GLY A 27 -7.49 6.41 -8.12
C GLY A 27 -8.31 7.07 -7.00
N ASN A 28 -9.57 6.66 -6.82
CA ASN A 28 -10.45 7.18 -5.78
C ASN A 28 -9.93 6.82 -4.38
N ALA A 29 -9.48 5.59 -4.16
CA ALA A 29 -8.88 5.17 -2.90
C ALA A 29 -7.60 5.98 -2.59
N LEU A 30 -6.70 6.16 -3.57
CA LEU A 30 -5.50 6.99 -3.43
C LEU A 30 -5.84 8.46 -3.16
N SER A 31 -6.87 9.01 -3.79
CA SER A 31 -7.30 10.39 -3.55
C SER A 31 -7.86 10.58 -2.13
N GLU A 32 -8.51 9.56 -1.56
CA GLU A 32 -9.10 9.61 -0.21
C GLU A 32 -8.03 9.50 0.88
N VAL A 33 -7.14 8.50 0.80
CA VAL A 33 -6.16 8.21 1.88
C VAL A 33 -4.73 8.65 1.59
N GLY A 34 -4.37 8.87 0.32
CA GLY A 34 -3.01 9.23 -0.12
C GLY A 34 -2.46 10.52 0.50
N PRO A 35 -3.24 11.60 0.63
CA PRO A 35 -2.78 12.82 1.30
C PRO A 35 -2.43 12.57 2.78
N SER A 36 -3.23 11.75 3.48
CA SER A 36 -3.01 11.42 4.89
C SER A 36 -1.72 10.61 5.07
N ILE A 37 -1.52 9.57 4.25
CA ILE A 37 -0.31 8.73 4.24
C ILE A 37 0.94 9.57 3.94
N THR A 38 0.84 10.48 2.97
CA THR A 38 1.96 11.36 2.59
C THR A 38 2.33 12.31 3.72
N LEU A 39 1.34 12.92 4.38
CA LEU A 39 1.58 13.81 5.52
C LEU A 39 2.17 13.06 6.72
N ALA A 40 1.69 11.86 7.03
CA ALA A 40 2.23 11.03 8.10
C ALA A 40 3.71 10.67 7.86
N SER A 41 4.01 10.16 6.66
CA SER A 41 5.37 9.75 6.28
C SER A 41 6.32 10.95 6.23
N LEU A 42 5.86 12.10 5.72
CA LEU A 42 6.64 13.33 5.70
C LEU A 42 6.93 13.82 7.13
N SER A 43 5.93 13.77 8.02
CA SER A 43 6.08 14.14 9.43
C SER A 43 7.13 13.28 10.12
N GLU A 44 7.16 11.98 9.87
CA GLU A 44 8.17 11.08 10.43
C GLU A 44 9.58 11.36 9.88
N VAL A 45 9.72 11.58 8.57
CA VAL A 45 11.01 11.98 7.98
C VAL A 45 11.51 13.28 8.62
N LEU A 46 10.64 14.27 8.81
CA LEU A 46 10.98 15.52 9.48
C LEU A 46 11.34 15.30 10.96
N ALA A 47 10.61 14.45 11.68
CA ALA A 47 10.90 14.12 13.07
C ALA A 47 12.28 13.46 13.22
N PHE A 48 12.62 12.50 12.36
CA PHE A 48 13.94 11.88 12.35
C PHE A 48 15.04 12.84 11.86
N ALA A 49 14.75 13.71 10.90
CA ALA A 49 15.66 14.76 10.47
C ALA A 49 15.99 15.71 11.64
N VAL A 50 14.99 16.13 12.42
CA VAL A 50 15.20 16.92 13.64
C VAL A 50 16.00 16.13 14.68
N GLY A 51 15.73 14.84 14.83
CA GLY A 51 16.49 13.93 15.71
C GLY A 51 17.99 13.86 15.37
N SER A 52 18.38 14.11 14.13
CA SER A 52 19.80 14.16 13.73
C SER A 52 20.58 15.32 14.36
N PHE A 53 19.92 16.40 14.78
CA PHE A 53 20.58 17.53 15.44
C PHE A 53 20.94 17.26 16.91
N ILE A 54 20.41 16.18 17.50
CA ILE A 54 20.70 15.81 18.89
C ILE A 54 22.23 15.62 19.07
N PRO A 55 22.82 16.18 20.14
CA PRO A 55 24.27 16.13 20.36
C PRO A 55 24.80 14.73 20.70
N MET A 56 23.92 13.79 21.04
CA MET A 56 24.27 12.39 21.32
C MET A 56 24.59 11.64 20.02
N PRO A 57 25.84 11.16 19.82
CA PRO A 57 26.29 10.59 18.54
C PRO A 57 25.56 9.30 18.16
N ALA A 58 25.20 8.47 19.13
CA ALA A 58 24.44 7.24 18.89
C ALA A 58 23.04 7.53 18.32
N CYS A 59 22.29 8.46 18.94
CA CYS A 59 20.97 8.88 18.46
C CYS A 59 21.05 9.55 17.09
N ARG A 60 22.07 10.38 16.84
CA ARG A 60 22.24 11.04 15.53
C ARG A 60 22.38 10.04 14.39
N VAL A 61 23.24 9.03 14.53
CA VAL A 61 23.44 8.02 13.48
C VAL A 61 22.16 7.20 13.28
N PHE A 62 21.50 6.80 14.36
CA PHE A 62 20.20 6.11 14.29
C PHE A 62 19.16 6.94 13.53
N SER A 63 19.00 8.22 13.89
CA SER A 63 18.03 9.12 13.26
C SER A 63 18.31 9.35 11.77
N MET A 64 19.57 9.41 11.34
CA MET A 64 19.93 9.53 9.92
C MET A 64 19.52 8.28 9.11
N PHE A 65 19.81 7.08 9.63
CA PHE A 65 19.37 5.83 8.99
C PHE A 65 17.85 5.69 8.99
N ALA A 66 17.19 6.05 10.08
CA ALA A 66 15.73 6.03 10.18
C ALA A 66 15.08 6.99 9.18
N ALA A 67 15.57 8.23 9.06
CA ALA A 67 15.07 9.20 8.09
C ALA A 67 15.19 8.67 6.64
N LEU A 68 16.34 8.07 6.30
CA LEU A 68 16.54 7.46 4.98
C LEU A 68 15.61 6.25 4.76
N ALA A 69 15.48 5.39 5.76
CA ALA A 69 14.63 4.20 5.68
C ALA A 69 13.15 4.58 5.47
N VAL A 70 12.62 5.55 6.23
CA VAL A 70 11.24 6.03 6.08
C VAL A 70 11.04 6.73 4.74
N LEU A 71 12.02 7.50 4.25
CA LEU A 71 11.94 8.13 2.95
C LEU A 71 11.88 7.08 1.81
N LEU A 72 12.73 6.05 1.87
CA LEU A 72 12.72 4.97 0.90
C LEU A 72 11.45 4.12 0.99
N ASP A 73 10.95 3.83 2.20
CA ASP A 73 9.68 3.16 2.43
C ASP A 73 8.53 3.93 1.78
N PHE A 74 8.46 5.25 1.97
CA PHE A 74 7.47 6.10 1.32
C PHE A 74 7.55 6.05 -0.21
N LEU A 75 8.75 6.15 -0.80
CA LEU A 75 8.92 6.09 -2.25
C LEU A 75 8.51 4.73 -2.83
N LEU A 76 8.95 3.64 -2.19
CA LEU A 76 8.57 2.28 -2.59
C LEU A 76 7.06 2.05 -2.40
N GLN A 77 6.48 2.64 -1.37
CA GLN A 77 5.06 2.52 -1.09
C GLN A 77 4.19 3.24 -2.13
N VAL A 78 4.53 4.47 -2.53
CA VAL A 78 3.75 5.19 -3.54
C VAL A 78 3.93 4.60 -4.94
N THR A 79 5.06 3.95 -5.23
CA THR A 79 5.37 3.40 -6.56
C THR A 79 5.14 1.89 -6.64
N ALA A 80 6.02 1.10 -6.02
CA ALA A 80 6.02 -0.36 -6.12
C ALA A 80 4.79 -0.98 -5.45
N PHE A 81 4.41 -0.53 -4.26
CA PHE A 81 3.25 -1.11 -3.57
C PHE A 81 1.94 -0.80 -4.29
N VAL A 82 1.73 0.44 -4.76
CA VAL A 82 0.55 0.79 -5.57
C VAL A 82 0.49 -0.07 -6.83
N ALA A 83 1.59 -0.21 -7.57
CA ALA A 83 1.63 -1.01 -8.79
C ALA A 83 1.35 -2.50 -8.53
N LEU A 84 1.97 -3.08 -7.49
CA LEU A 84 1.76 -4.47 -7.10
C LEU A 84 0.33 -4.69 -6.61
N MET A 85 -0.24 -3.77 -5.84
CA MET A 85 -1.63 -3.82 -5.38
C MET A 85 -2.61 -3.78 -6.56
N THR A 86 -2.40 -2.87 -7.53
CA THR A 86 -3.24 -2.84 -8.74
C THR A 86 -3.13 -4.15 -9.50
N PHE A 87 -1.93 -4.68 -9.69
CA PHE A 87 -1.73 -5.97 -10.36
C PHE A 87 -2.41 -7.13 -9.63
N ASP A 88 -2.32 -7.17 -8.31
CA ASP A 88 -2.96 -8.16 -7.45
C ASP A 88 -4.49 -8.15 -7.60
N PHE A 89 -5.09 -6.96 -7.66
CA PHE A 89 -6.52 -6.81 -7.91
C PHE A 89 -6.92 -7.25 -9.33
N ILE A 90 -6.12 -6.95 -10.36
CA ILE A 90 -6.36 -7.48 -11.72
C ILE A 90 -6.36 -9.01 -11.69
N ARG A 91 -5.37 -9.64 -11.03
CA ARG A 91 -5.33 -11.10 -10.89
C ARG A 91 -6.55 -11.66 -10.17
N THR A 92 -6.98 -10.96 -9.12
CA THR A 92 -8.14 -11.35 -8.30
C THR A 92 -9.43 -11.30 -9.12
N GLU A 93 -9.64 -10.26 -9.92
CA GLU A 93 -10.79 -10.14 -10.83
C GLU A 93 -10.79 -11.25 -11.91
N GLU A 94 -9.60 -11.68 -12.36
CA GLU A 94 -9.46 -12.83 -13.28
C GLU A 94 -9.65 -14.21 -12.62
N ASN A 95 -9.98 -14.29 -11.32
CA ASN A 95 -10.13 -15.54 -10.55
C ASN A 95 -8.94 -16.51 -10.69
N ARG A 96 -7.71 -16.00 -10.77
CA ARG A 96 -6.51 -16.84 -10.88
C ARG A 96 -5.88 -17.09 -9.50
N VAL A 97 -5.36 -18.30 -9.27
CA VAL A 97 -4.78 -18.71 -7.97
C VAL A 97 -3.42 -18.03 -7.72
N ASP A 98 -3.20 -17.52 -6.49
CA ASP A 98 -2.03 -16.74 -6.06
C ASP A 98 -0.67 -17.38 -6.38
N CYS A 99 -0.52 -18.70 -6.18
CA CYS A 99 0.76 -19.40 -6.38
C CYS A 99 0.98 -19.96 -7.79
N PHE A 100 -0.07 -20.04 -8.63
CA PHE A 100 0.01 -20.61 -9.97
C PHE A 100 -0.79 -19.75 -10.96
N PRO A 101 -0.12 -18.78 -11.64
CA PRO A 101 -0.76 -17.80 -12.51
C PRO A 101 -1.49 -18.38 -13.74
N CYS A 102 -1.40 -19.69 -13.95
CA CYS A 102 -2.01 -20.44 -15.07
C CYS A 102 -3.28 -21.21 -14.68
N ILE A 103 -3.68 -21.24 -13.41
CA ILE A 103 -4.89 -21.94 -12.95
C ILE A 103 -5.98 -20.90 -12.69
N THR A 104 -7.04 -20.94 -13.49
CA THR A 104 -8.27 -20.16 -13.27
C THR A 104 -9.20 -20.98 -12.38
N VAL A 105 -9.59 -20.44 -11.23
CA VAL A 105 -10.65 -21.00 -10.38
C VAL A 105 -11.96 -20.77 -11.12
N ARG A 106 -12.51 -21.83 -11.74
CA ARG A 106 -13.88 -21.75 -12.23
C ARG A 106 -14.81 -21.60 -11.02
N PRO A 107 -15.84 -20.74 -11.08
CA PRO A 107 -16.85 -20.72 -10.05
C PRO A 107 -17.49 -22.10 -10.02
N THR A 108 -17.41 -22.78 -8.87
CA THR A 108 -18.20 -24.00 -8.64
C THR A 108 -19.66 -23.59 -8.71
N ALA A 109 -20.34 -23.95 -9.78
CA ALA A 109 -21.79 -23.93 -9.87
C ALA A 109 -22.34 -24.97 -8.88
N SER A 110 -22.41 -24.60 -7.60
CA SER A 110 -23.11 -25.38 -6.58
C SER A 110 -24.36 -24.60 -6.18
N GLY A 111 -25.49 -24.92 -6.82
CA GLY A 111 -26.78 -24.38 -6.40
C GLY A 111 -27.94 -24.47 -7.39
N LEU A 112 -27.93 -25.37 -8.37
CA LEU A 112 -29.13 -25.63 -9.18
C LEU A 112 -29.37 -27.12 -9.39
N GLU A 113 -29.58 -27.88 -8.32
CA GLU A 113 -30.41 -29.10 -8.36
C GLU A 113 -31.17 -29.26 -7.03
N HIS A 114 -32.51 -29.23 -7.16
CA HIS A 114 -33.61 -29.56 -6.24
C HIS A 114 -33.99 -28.62 -5.09
#